data_AF-A0A4S4NAF2-F1
#
_entry.id   AF-A0A4S4NAF2-F1
#
_cell.length_a   1.000
_cell.length_b   1.000
_cell.length_c   1.000
_cell.angle_alpha   90.00
_cell.angle_beta   90.00
_cell.angle_gamma   90.00
#
_symmetry.space_group_name_H-M   'P 1'
#
loop_
_entity.id
_entity.type
_entity.pdbx_description
1 polymer ?
#
loop_
_entity_poly.entity_id
_entity_poly.type
_entity_poly.pdbx_seq_one_letter_code
_entity_poly.pdbx_strand_id
1 'polypeptide(L)'
;MIDLRVNVDQVALLRCLIGNCVKIVWDINAFYFNTQTATYKLECRTELPEGARSQYDEIDYCKVFALEEAIEFENDSSKYWYKIIDTNTTVKSIYIIDVSHKFPEDKLIDLDLEYKKQNGVNNYTIGLIIITENGRIPAFITPSNFGFGWHPKFGYYSPNEIESLLNEITPYYTKRKI
;
A
#
# COMPACT_ATOMS: atom_id res chain seq x y z
N MET A 1 -8.97 13.29 -16.06
CA MET A 1 -8.43 12.92 -14.74
C MET A 1 -8.53 11.42 -14.65
N ILE A 2 -7.39 10.74 -14.55
CA ILE A 2 -7.36 9.28 -14.39
C ILE A 2 -7.47 8.99 -12.88
N ASP A 3 -8.32 8.03 -12.54
CA ASP A 3 -8.56 7.61 -11.16
C ASP A 3 -7.84 6.28 -10.92
N LEU A 4 -6.72 6.32 -10.19
CA LEU A 4 -5.86 5.17 -9.92
C LEU A 4 -6.16 4.51 -8.57
N ARG A 5 -7.33 4.79 -7.98
CA ARG A 5 -7.75 4.20 -6.70
C ARG A 5 -8.11 2.72 -6.83
N VAL A 6 -8.10 2.04 -5.69
CA VAL A 6 -8.78 0.74 -5.48
C VAL A 6 -10.23 0.83 -5.98
N ASN A 7 -10.50 0.18 -7.12
CA ASN A 7 -11.81 0.12 -7.77
C ASN A 7 -12.75 -0.91 -7.08
N VAL A 8 -13.97 -1.12 -7.61
CA VAL A 8 -14.96 -2.02 -6.98
C VAL A 8 -14.46 -3.46 -6.87
N ASP A 9 -13.80 -3.99 -7.89
CA ASP A 9 -13.27 -5.36 -7.89
C ASP A 9 -12.13 -5.50 -6.87
N GLN A 10 -11.27 -4.48 -6.78
CA GLN A 10 -10.19 -4.40 -5.79
C GLN A 10 -10.74 -4.33 -4.36
N VAL A 11 -11.84 -3.60 -4.12
CA VAL A 11 -12.56 -3.61 -2.83
C VAL A 11 -13.16 -5.00 -2.55
N ALA A 12 -13.68 -5.70 -3.55
CA ALA A 12 -14.21 -7.05 -3.38
C ALA A 12 -13.10 -8.04 -2.96
N LEU A 13 -11.92 -7.98 -3.60
CA LEU A 13 -10.75 -8.78 -3.20
C LEU A 13 -10.34 -8.51 -1.75
N LEU A 14 -10.29 -7.24 -1.33
CA LEU A 14 -9.95 -6.87 0.04
C LEU A 14 -11.01 -7.31 1.07
N ARG A 15 -12.29 -7.33 0.69
CA ARG A 15 -13.36 -7.87 1.55
C ARG A 15 -13.20 -9.38 1.80
N CYS A 16 -12.67 -10.13 0.84
CA CYS A 16 -12.37 -11.55 1.03
C CYS A 16 -11.30 -11.83 2.11
N LEU A 17 -10.51 -10.83 2.52
CA LEU A 17 -9.58 -10.97 3.65
C LEU A 17 -10.29 -10.83 5.01
N ILE A 18 -11.36 -10.04 5.10
CA ILE A 18 -12.00 -9.68 6.37
C ILE A 18 -12.73 -10.89 6.95
N GLY A 19 -12.47 -11.18 8.24
CA GLY A 19 -13.02 -12.32 8.96
C GLY A 19 -12.35 -13.67 8.65
N ASN A 20 -11.46 -13.73 7.66
CA ASN A 20 -10.67 -14.92 7.37
C ASN A 20 -9.36 -14.91 8.16
N CYS A 21 -8.92 -16.12 8.55
CA CYS A 21 -7.56 -16.30 9.06
C CYS A 21 -6.57 -16.27 7.90
N VAL A 22 -5.48 -15.53 8.07
CA VAL A 22 -4.42 -15.36 7.07
C VAL A 22 -3.03 -15.56 7.67
N LYS A 23 -2.12 -16.11 6.84
CA LYS A 23 -0.67 -15.87 6.97
C LYS A 23 -0.36 -14.57 6.25
N ILE A 24 0.39 -13.68 6.90
CA ILE A 24 0.78 -12.36 6.37
C ILE A 24 2.28 -12.37 6.14
N VAL A 25 2.68 -12.08 4.89
CA VAL A 25 4.08 -12.04 4.47
C VAL A 25 4.37 -10.70 3.84
N TRP A 26 5.48 -10.09 4.25
CA TRP A 26 6.05 -8.89 3.65
C TRP A 26 7.21 -9.26 2.72
N ASP A 27 7.26 -8.64 1.56
CA ASP A 27 8.30 -8.69 0.54
C ASP A 27 8.55 -7.25 0.09
N ILE A 28 9.73 -6.95 -0.48
CA ILE A 28 10.19 -5.58 -0.75
C ILE A 28 9.13 -4.76 -1.51
N ASN A 29 8.47 -5.40 -2.48
CA ASN A 29 7.49 -4.77 -3.37
C ASN A 29 6.05 -5.28 -3.16
N ALA A 30 5.83 -6.17 -2.18
CA ALA A 30 4.54 -6.85 -2.02
C ALA A 30 4.20 -7.18 -0.55
N PHE A 31 2.91 -7.12 -0.21
CA PHE A 31 2.37 -7.89 0.91
C PHE A 31 1.53 -9.05 0.36
N TYR A 32 1.72 -10.23 0.92
CA TYR A 32 0.91 -11.41 0.61
C TYR A 32 0.04 -11.78 1.82
N PHE A 33 -1.22 -12.08 1.54
CA PHE A 33 -2.22 -12.54 2.50
C PHE A 33 -2.72 -13.90 2.03
N ASN A 34 -2.21 -14.97 2.64
CA ASN A 34 -2.62 -16.32 2.32
C ASN A 34 -3.81 -16.72 3.19
N THR A 35 -4.97 -16.89 2.57
CA THR A 35 -6.08 -17.63 3.19
C THR A 35 -5.87 -19.14 2.98
N GLN A 36 -6.84 -19.97 3.39
CA GLN A 36 -6.85 -21.40 3.09
C GLN A 36 -7.04 -21.73 1.60
N THR A 37 -7.55 -20.79 0.80
CA THR A 37 -8.04 -21.05 -0.58
C THR A 37 -7.40 -20.17 -1.65
N ALA A 38 -6.77 -19.06 -1.28
CA ALA A 38 -6.13 -18.13 -2.21
C ALA A 38 -5.02 -17.31 -1.54
N THR A 39 -4.03 -16.91 -2.34
CA THR A 39 -3.09 -15.84 -1.96
C THR A 39 -3.56 -14.52 -2.56
N TYR A 40 -3.72 -13.50 -1.72
CA TYR A 40 -3.95 -12.13 -2.18
C TYR A 40 -2.62 -11.36 -2.10
N LYS A 41 -2.20 -10.75 -3.21
CA LYS A 41 -1.00 -9.94 -3.31
C LYS A 41 -1.38 -8.46 -3.41
N LEU A 42 -1.03 -7.66 -2.41
CA LEU A 42 -0.94 -6.20 -2.53
C LEU A 42 0.45 -5.87 -3.07
N GLU A 43 0.54 -5.11 -4.15
CA GLU A 43 1.79 -4.84 -4.88
C GLU A 43 1.90 -3.36 -5.24
N CYS A 44 3.11 -2.81 -5.14
CA CYS A 44 3.44 -1.48 -5.66
C CYS A 44 3.50 -1.51 -7.18
N ARG A 45 2.80 -0.59 -7.84
CA ARG A 45 2.74 -0.45 -9.29
C ARG A 45 3.14 0.95 -9.71
N THR A 46 3.98 1.01 -10.73
CA THR A 46 4.44 2.22 -11.40
C THR A 46 3.76 2.27 -12.77
N GLU A 47 3.00 3.33 -13.08
CA GLU A 47 2.36 3.52 -14.38
C GLU A 47 2.67 4.92 -14.95
N LEU A 48 2.92 4.98 -16.26
CA LEU A 48 2.90 6.22 -17.04
C LEU A 48 1.43 6.55 -17.37
N PRO A 49 0.86 7.67 -16.89
CA PRO A 49 -0.55 7.98 -17.12
C PRO A 49 -0.84 8.25 -18.61
N GLU A 50 -1.86 7.58 -19.15
CA GLU A 50 -2.23 7.71 -20.56
C GLU A 50 -2.63 9.16 -20.91
N GLY A 51 -2.01 9.71 -21.96
CA GLY A 51 -2.18 11.11 -22.35
C GLY A 51 -1.22 12.10 -21.66
N ALA A 52 -0.25 11.64 -20.87
CA ALA A 52 0.81 12.48 -20.32
C ALA A 52 1.65 13.17 -21.42
N ARG A 53 1.34 14.44 -21.71
CA ARG A 53 2.19 15.32 -22.52
C ARG A 53 3.37 15.84 -21.69
N SER A 54 4.35 14.98 -21.41
CA SER A 54 5.64 15.33 -20.78
C SER A 54 5.56 16.08 -19.43
N GLN A 55 4.55 15.81 -18.60
CA GLN A 55 4.38 16.45 -17.27
C GLN A 55 4.60 15.50 -16.09
N TYR A 56 4.61 14.19 -16.34
CA TYR A 56 4.84 13.15 -15.35
C TYR A 56 5.71 12.09 -16.02
N ASP A 57 6.81 11.73 -15.38
CA ASP A 57 7.63 10.60 -15.83
C ASP A 57 6.95 9.28 -15.42
N GLU A 58 6.53 9.14 -14.15
CA GLU A 58 5.88 7.94 -13.60
C GLU A 58 4.93 8.28 -12.42
N ILE A 59 3.97 7.40 -12.09
CA ILE A 59 3.15 7.46 -10.86
C ILE A 59 3.15 6.11 -10.14
N ASP A 60 3.49 6.11 -8.85
CA ASP A 60 3.44 4.93 -7.97
C ASP A 60 2.16 4.84 -7.13
N TYR A 61 1.55 3.65 -7.06
CA TYR A 61 0.35 3.37 -6.28
C TYR A 61 0.19 1.86 -6.00
N CYS A 62 -0.69 1.47 -5.08
CA CYS A 62 -0.91 0.06 -4.74
C CYS A 62 -2.08 -0.58 -5.49
N LYS A 63 -1.90 -1.83 -5.98
CA LYS A 63 -2.96 -2.71 -6.51
C LYS A 63 -3.00 -4.04 -5.76
N VAL A 64 -4.17 -4.67 -5.73
CA VAL A 64 -4.47 -5.95 -5.08
C VAL A 64 -4.81 -6.98 -6.16
N PHE A 65 -4.23 -8.16 -6.05
CA PHE A 65 -4.48 -9.28 -6.97
C PHE A 65 -4.84 -10.52 -6.16
N ALA A 66 -5.82 -11.32 -6.61
CA ALA A 66 -5.88 -12.72 -6.23
C ALA A 66 -4.96 -13.50 -7.16
N LEU A 67 -4.14 -14.38 -6.60
CA LEU A 67 -3.32 -15.32 -7.36
C LEU A 67 -4.10 -16.63 -7.52
N GLU A 68 -3.92 -17.30 -8.66
CA GLU A 68 -4.64 -18.54 -9.01
C GLU A 68 -4.27 -19.72 -8.10
N GLU A 69 -3.05 -19.69 -7.53
CA GLU A 69 -2.54 -20.71 -6.63
C GLU A 69 -2.10 -20.09 -5.29
N ALA A 70 -2.26 -20.85 -4.20
CA ALA A 70 -1.78 -20.45 -2.88
C ALA A 70 -0.26 -20.65 -2.79
N ILE A 71 0.50 -19.58 -2.52
CA ILE A 71 1.96 -19.64 -2.44
C ILE A 71 2.40 -20.22 -1.08
N GLU A 72 3.17 -21.30 -1.07
CA GLU A 72 3.80 -21.77 0.17
C GLU A 72 5.01 -20.91 0.56
N PHE A 73 4.87 -20.16 1.65
CA PHE A 73 5.98 -19.43 2.28
C PHE A 73 6.57 -20.21 3.44
N GLU A 74 7.86 -20.52 3.35
CA GLU A 74 8.70 -21.18 4.37
C GLU A 74 9.25 -20.17 5.38
N ASN A 75 9.53 -20.59 6.61
CA ASN A 75 10.30 -19.78 7.56
C ASN A 75 11.80 -19.84 7.23
N ASP A 76 12.49 -18.71 7.36
CA ASP A 76 13.96 -18.57 7.31
C ASP A 76 14.68 -19.11 6.06
N SER A 77 14.03 -19.02 4.89
CA SER A 77 14.69 -19.28 3.62
C SER A 77 15.63 -18.13 3.23
N SER A 78 16.95 -18.33 3.34
CA SER A 78 17.99 -17.37 2.93
C SER A 78 18.01 -17.04 1.44
N LYS A 79 17.20 -17.74 0.65
CA LYS A 79 17.02 -17.58 -0.81
C LYS A 79 16.08 -16.43 -1.18
N TYR A 80 15.24 -15.95 -0.27
CA TYR A 80 14.16 -15.01 -0.57
C TYR A 80 14.16 -13.79 0.36
N TRP A 81 13.78 -12.63 -0.18
CA TRP A 81 13.78 -11.34 0.51
C TRP A 81 12.44 -11.01 1.19
N TYR A 82 11.79 -12.03 1.77
CA TYR A 82 10.52 -11.86 2.48
C TYR A 82 10.64 -12.12 3.99
N LYS A 83 9.67 -11.60 4.75
CA LYS A 83 9.47 -11.84 6.18
C LYS A 83 8.02 -12.22 6.45
N ILE A 84 7.82 -13.37 7.08
CA ILE A 84 6.51 -13.76 7.61
C ILE A 84 6.25 -12.93 8.86
N ILE A 85 5.24 -12.07 8.82
CA ILE A 85 4.81 -11.23 9.95
C ILE A 85 3.93 -12.03 10.92
N ASP A 86 3.04 -12.83 10.36
CA ASP A 86 2.12 -13.68 11.12
C ASP A 86 1.79 -14.93 10.29
N THR A 87 1.60 -16.07 10.96
CA THR A 87 1.25 -17.35 10.32
C THR A 87 -0.24 -17.67 10.45
N ASN A 88 -0.95 -17.05 11.40
CA ASN A 88 -2.35 -17.36 11.70
C ASN A 88 -2.98 -16.19 12.47
N THR A 89 -3.52 -15.20 11.74
CA THR A 89 -4.23 -14.05 12.32
C THR A 89 -5.48 -13.70 11.54
N THR A 90 -6.53 -13.24 12.23
CA THR A 90 -7.79 -12.84 11.62
C THR A 90 -7.78 -11.34 11.28
N VAL A 91 -8.06 -10.98 10.03
CA VAL A 91 -8.24 -9.56 9.64
C VAL A 91 -9.61 -9.06 10.11
N LYS A 92 -9.62 -8.03 10.95
CA LYS A 92 -10.84 -7.41 11.51
C LYS A 92 -11.39 -6.29 10.63
N SER A 93 -10.52 -5.51 10.01
CA SER A 93 -10.89 -4.45 9.07
C SER A 93 -9.69 -3.92 8.32
N ILE A 94 -9.92 -3.36 7.13
CA ILE A 94 -8.90 -2.71 6.31
C ILE A 94 -9.28 -1.25 6.10
N TYR A 95 -8.31 -0.34 6.22
CA TYR A 95 -8.43 1.03 5.75
C TYR A 95 -7.60 1.22 4.49
N ILE A 96 -8.21 1.77 3.44
CA ILE A 96 -7.51 2.29 2.28
C ILE A 96 -6.95 3.67 2.64
N ILE A 97 -5.69 3.91 2.29
CA ILE A 97 -5.01 5.20 2.41
C ILE A 97 -4.90 5.81 1.03
N ASP A 98 -5.76 6.77 0.75
CA ASP A 98 -5.75 7.53 -0.49
C ASP A 98 -5.09 8.90 -0.25
N VAL A 99 -4.31 9.37 -1.22
CA VAL A 99 -3.73 10.72 -1.21
C VAL A 99 -4.27 11.53 -2.38
N SER A 100 -4.54 12.80 -2.10
CA SER A 100 -4.91 13.82 -3.09
C SER A 100 -3.85 14.92 -3.07
N HIS A 101 -3.11 15.06 -4.18
CA HIS A 101 -1.92 15.91 -4.34
C HIS A 101 -2.23 16.83 -5.56
N LYS A 102 -2.17 18.19 -5.55
CA LYS A 102 -2.92 19.11 -6.50
C LYS A 102 -2.22 20.27 -7.33
N PHE A 103 -1.97 20.21 -8.66
CA PHE A 103 -1.94 21.36 -9.64
C PHE A 103 -1.82 22.83 -9.14
N PRO A 104 -0.70 23.57 -9.34
CA PRO A 104 -0.70 25.04 -9.45
C PRO A 104 -0.69 25.51 -10.91
N GLU A 105 -0.34 24.61 -11.84
CA GLU A 105 -0.15 24.76 -13.29
C GLU A 105 1.00 25.74 -13.67
N ASP A 106 1.65 25.49 -14.81
CA ASP A 106 2.56 26.41 -15.52
C ASP A 106 3.71 27.08 -14.72
N LYS A 107 4.43 26.32 -13.87
CA LYS A 107 5.67 26.79 -13.23
C LYS A 107 6.80 25.77 -13.32
N LEU A 108 8.02 26.26 -13.60
CA LEU A 108 9.24 25.52 -13.32
C LEU A 108 9.36 25.30 -11.81
N ILE A 109 9.53 24.05 -11.43
CA ILE A 109 9.35 23.57 -10.07
C ILE A 109 10.70 23.52 -9.35
N ASP A 110 10.76 24.10 -8.15
CA ASP A 110 11.83 23.84 -7.20
C ASP A 110 11.54 22.50 -6.49
N LEU A 111 12.32 21.48 -6.82
CA LEU A 111 12.13 20.10 -6.39
C LEU A 111 12.10 19.94 -4.85
N ASP A 112 12.93 20.70 -4.12
CA ASP A 112 13.02 20.66 -2.66
C ASP A 112 11.82 21.31 -1.97
N LEU A 113 11.14 22.23 -2.68
CA LEU A 113 9.91 22.87 -2.25
C LEU A 113 8.65 22.08 -2.64
N GLU A 114 8.65 21.33 -3.75
CA GLU A 114 7.43 20.64 -4.20
C GLU A 114 7.19 19.29 -3.53
N TYR A 115 8.25 18.55 -3.18
CA TYR A 115 8.18 17.42 -2.24
C TYR A 115 7.35 17.74 -0.98
N LYS A 116 7.38 19.02 -0.55
CA LYS A 116 6.65 19.54 0.62
C LYS A 116 5.29 20.18 0.29
N LYS A 117 5.03 20.55 -0.97
CA LYS A 117 3.83 21.32 -1.39
C LYS A 117 2.78 20.49 -2.12
N GLN A 118 3.14 19.30 -2.58
CA GLN A 118 2.22 18.24 -3.00
C GLN A 118 1.10 18.67 -3.96
N ASN A 119 1.50 19.15 -5.13
CA ASN A 119 0.61 19.81 -6.06
C ASN A 119 0.58 19.11 -7.46
N GLY A 120 -0.13 17.99 -7.66
CA GLY A 120 -0.22 17.20 -8.91
C GLY A 120 -1.54 16.42 -9.18
N VAL A 121 -2.60 17.07 -9.72
CA VAL A 121 -4.06 16.80 -9.51
C VAL A 121 -4.59 15.38 -9.75
N ASN A 122 -4.27 14.44 -8.86
CA ASN A 122 -4.63 13.03 -9.00
C ASN A 122 -4.99 12.41 -7.63
N ASN A 123 -5.91 11.44 -7.63
CA ASN A 123 -6.22 10.62 -6.46
C ASN A 123 -5.61 9.23 -6.66
N TYR A 124 -4.73 8.82 -5.75
CA TYR A 124 -4.02 7.54 -5.84
C TYR A 124 -4.03 6.85 -4.48
N THR A 125 -4.16 5.51 -4.49
CA THR A 125 -4.07 4.72 -3.27
C THR A 125 -2.60 4.43 -2.98
N ILE A 126 -2.06 5.02 -1.90
CA ILE A 126 -0.68 4.74 -1.48
C ILE A 126 -0.56 3.46 -0.67
N GLY A 127 -1.66 2.90 -0.15
CA GLY A 127 -1.63 1.62 0.54
C GLY A 127 -2.80 1.36 1.48
N LEU A 128 -2.56 0.43 2.41
CA LEU A 128 -3.54 -0.08 3.36
C LEU A 128 -3.05 0.05 4.82
N ILE A 129 -3.99 0.13 5.76
CA ILE A 129 -3.77 -0.23 7.17
C ILE A 129 -4.67 -1.43 7.46
N ILE A 130 -4.05 -2.54 7.79
CA ILE A 130 -4.73 -3.80 8.06
C ILE A 130 -4.78 -3.99 9.56
N ILE A 131 -5.99 -4.04 10.12
CA ILE A 131 -6.20 -4.28 11.55
C ILE A 131 -6.52 -5.76 11.72
N THR A 132 -5.65 -6.48 12.43
CA THR A 132 -5.84 -7.89 12.78
C THR A 132 -6.28 -8.03 14.24
N GLU A 133 -6.31 -9.25 14.77
CA GLU A 133 -6.45 -9.44 16.22
C GLU A 133 -5.17 -9.17 17.02
N ASN A 134 -4.00 -9.34 16.39
CA ASN A 134 -2.69 -9.21 17.03
C ASN A 134 -2.13 -7.77 16.96
N GLY A 135 -2.62 -6.93 16.04
CA GLY A 135 -2.23 -5.52 15.98
C GLY A 135 -2.69 -4.82 14.71
N ARG A 136 -1.93 -3.80 14.29
CA ARG A 136 -2.12 -3.12 12.99
C ARG A 136 -0.88 -3.29 12.12
N ILE A 137 -1.06 -3.52 10.83
CA ILE A 137 0.02 -3.63 9.85
C ILE A 137 -0.15 -2.50 8.83
N PRO A 138 0.77 -1.53 8.77
CA PRO A 138 0.84 -0.58 7.67
C PRO A 138 1.41 -1.26 6.43
N ALA A 139 0.80 -1.00 5.29
CA ALA A 139 1.22 -1.53 3.99
C ALA A 139 1.06 -0.44 2.93
N PHE A 140 1.97 0.55 2.92
CA PHE A 140 1.93 1.69 2.00
C PHE A 140 3.29 2.00 1.35
N ILE A 141 3.24 2.67 0.20
CA ILE A 141 4.37 3.22 -0.54
C ILE A 141 4.87 4.49 0.15
N THR A 142 6.19 4.61 0.27
CA THR A 142 6.86 5.83 0.73
C THR A 142 7.37 6.64 -0.47
N PRO A 143 7.26 7.99 -0.49
CA PRO A 143 7.63 8.85 -1.63
C PRO A 143 9.04 8.68 -2.23
N SER A 144 9.95 8.03 -1.51
CA SER A 144 11.36 7.87 -1.88
C SER A 144 11.77 6.43 -2.24
N ASN A 145 10.85 5.46 -2.29
CA ASN A 145 11.18 4.06 -2.62
C ASN A 145 10.14 3.41 -3.54
N PHE A 146 10.64 2.72 -4.59
CA PHE A 146 9.87 1.76 -5.39
C PHE A 146 9.62 0.46 -4.60
N GLY A 147 8.78 0.53 -3.57
CA GLY A 147 8.48 -0.59 -2.69
C GLY A 147 7.73 -0.18 -1.43
N PHE A 148 7.40 -1.14 -0.58
CA PHE A 148 6.94 -0.84 0.78
C PHE A 148 8.15 -0.39 1.59
N GLY A 149 8.11 0.84 2.11
CA GLY A 149 9.28 1.52 2.67
C GLY A 149 9.98 0.71 3.77
N TRP A 150 11.30 0.89 3.89
CA TRP A 150 12.13 0.21 4.89
C TRP A 150 11.82 0.74 6.30
N HIS A 151 10.75 0.21 6.88
CA HIS A 151 10.26 0.64 8.18
C HIS A 151 11.12 0.11 9.33
N PRO A 152 11.20 0.83 10.47
CA PRO A 152 12.03 0.42 11.61
C PRO A 152 11.57 -0.89 12.29
N LYS A 153 10.45 -1.48 11.87
CA LYS A 153 9.89 -2.70 12.44
C LYS A 153 9.13 -3.51 11.38
N PHE A 154 9.58 -4.73 11.10
CA PHE A 154 8.81 -5.71 10.34
C PHE A 154 7.76 -6.35 11.25
N GLY A 155 6.53 -5.84 11.25
CA GLY A 155 5.41 -6.45 11.98
C GLY A 155 4.36 -5.47 12.47
N TYR A 156 3.85 -5.72 13.68
CA TYR A 156 2.71 -4.99 14.24
C TYR A 156 3.04 -3.63 14.83
N TYR A 157 2.17 -2.66 14.57
CA TYR A 157 2.22 -1.29 15.06
C TYR A 157 1.03 -0.98 15.97
N SER A 158 1.28 -0.13 16.97
CA SER A 158 0.26 0.51 17.79
C SER A 158 -0.50 1.59 16.99
N PRO A 159 -1.66 2.06 17.47
CA PRO A 159 -2.39 3.16 16.85
C PRO A 159 -1.53 4.41 16.64
N ASN A 160 -0.76 4.81 17.66
CA ASN A 160 -0.02 6.07 17.67
C ASN A 160 1.17 6.04 16.69
N GLU A 161 1.87 4.90 16.58
CA GLU A 161 2.96 4.76 15.61
C GLU A 161 2.44 4.87 14.17
N ILE A 162 1.26 4.31 13.86
CA ILE A 162 0.66 4.45 12.53
C ILE A 162 0.26 5.90 12.24
N GLU A 163 -0.35 6.61 13.19
CA GLU A 163 -0.69 8.02 12.98
C GLU A 163 0.59 8.87 12.78
N SER A 164 1.65 8.59 13.52
CA SER A 164 2.96 9.25 13.35
C SER A 164 3.54 9.01 11.95
N LEU A 165 3.56 7.76 11.48
CA LEU A 165 4.06 7.39 10.15
C LEU A 165 3.29 8.10 9.03
N LEU A 166 1.97 8.13 9.11
CA LEU A 166 1.14 8.75 8.07
C LEU A 166 1.37 10.27 8.00
N ASN A 167 1.46 10.93 9.17
CA ASN A 167 1.70 12.38 9.25
C ASN A 167 3.09 12.77 8.72
N GLU A 168 4.09 11.88 8.83
CA GLU A 168 5.42 12.06 8.24
C GLU A 168 5.40 11.91 6.71
N ILE A 169 4.65 10.92 6.20
CA ILE A 169 4.70 10.47 4.81
C ILE A 169 3.79 11.28 3.88
N THR A 170 2.63 11.71 4.38
CA THR A 170 1.68 12.51 3.60
C THR A 170 0.79 13.36 4.52
N PRO A 171 0.89 14.70 4.49
CA PRO A 171 0.01 15.55 5.29
C PRO A 171 -1.44 15.61 4.77
N TYR A 172 -1.74 14.99 3.61
CA TYR A 172 -3.02 15.12 2.90
C TYR A 172 -3.64 13.75 2.53
N TYR A 173 -3.58 12.78 3.44
CA TYR A 173 -4.26 11.48 3.25
C TYR A 173 -5.72 11.50 3.68
N THR A 174 -6.52 10.60 3.09
CA THR A 174 -7.84 10.21 3.57
C THR A 174 -7.87 8.71 3.87
N LYS A 175 -8.48 8.34 5.00
CA LYS A 175 -8.74 6.94 5.38
C LYS A 175 -10.15 6.54 4.98
N ARG A 176 -10.30 5.48 4.18
CA ARG A 176 -11.60 4.84 3.90
C ARG A 176 -11.64 3.42 4.45
N LYS A 177 -12.58 3.13 5.35
CA LYS A 177 -12.77 1.79 5.90
C LYS A 177 -13.52 0.90 4.89
N ILE A 178 -13.04 -0.35 4.73
CA ILE A 178 -13.73 -1.44 4.01
C ILE A 178 -14.56 -2.28 4.99
#